data_AF-A0A529LZV5-F1
#
_entry.id   AF-A0A529LZV5-F1
#
_cell.length_a   1.000
_cell.length_b   1.000
_cell.length_c   1.000
_cell.angle_alpha   90.00
_cell.angle_beta   90.00
_cell.angle_gamma   90.00
#
_symmetry.space_group_name_H-M   'P 1'
#
loop_
_entity.id
_entity.type
_entity.pdbx_description
1 polymer ?
#
loop_
_entity_poly.entity_id
_entity_poly.type
_entity_poly.pdbx_seq_one_letter_code
_entity_poly.pdbx_strand_id
1 'polypeptide(L)'
;FGFDLGREPWTHHHAYLLAVAALLIALTPCDRSYSLDRYLAVTRAERMGVPPPAERGNLWGLRLIVVQLSVLYFFAAFDKSNYAFLSGARLEQIFLWFYAGSDYPSGFAWLATIVSVAVVVLEYGLAFGLPFRATRRYLVLPGLAFHAIIYVTLPVYTFSATMALLYLAYFDA
;
A
#
# COMPACT_ATOMS: atom_id res chain seq x y z
N PHE A 1 -14.46 0.84 -23.93
CA PHE A 1 -13.79 -0.46 -24.12
C PHE A 1 -14.20 -1.55 -23.11
N GLY A 2 -14.53 -1.27 -21.84
CA GLY A 2 -15.08 -2.30 -20.92
C GLY A 2 -16.61 -2.37 -20.87
N PHE A 3 -17.27 -1.20 -20.87
CA PHE A 3 -18.72 -1.06 -20.67
C PHE A 3 -19.56 -1.65 -21.83
N ASP A 4 -19.14 -1.45 -23.08
CA ASP A 4 -19.86 -1.96 -24.27
C ASP A 4 -19.82 -3.49 -24.43
N LEU A 5 -19.00 -4.20 -23.65
CA LEU A 5 -18.84 -5.66 -23.73
C LEU A 5 -19.49 -6.40 -22.54
N GLY A 6 -20.26 -5.72 -21.69
CA GLY A 6 -20.89 -6.32 -20.50
C GLY A 6 -19.89 -6.87 -19.49
N ARG A 7 -18.63 -6.42 -19.55
CA ARG A 7 -17.58 -6.80 -18.60
C ARG A 7 -17.40 -5.71 -17.57
N GLU A 8 -17.14 -6.14 -16.34
CA GLU A 8 -16.80 -5.26 -15.22
C GLU A 8 -15.69 -4.27 -15.65
N PRO A 9 -15.86 -2.95 -15.43
CA PRO A 9 -14.94 -1.96 -15.95
C PRO A 9 -13.54 -2.14 -15.34
N TRP A 10 -12.48 -1.99 -16.15
CA TRP A 10 -11.09 -1.93 -15.67
C TRP A 10 -10.78 -0.66 -14.85
N THR A 11 -11.81 0.07 -14.42
CA THR A 11 -11.68 1.35 -13.72
C THR A 11 -11.38 1.19 -12.24
N HIS A 12 -11.37 -0.04 -11.73
CA HIS A 12 -11.15 -0.30 -10.32
C HIS A 12 -9.72 0.01 -9.89
N HIS A 13 -9.58 0.70 -8.77
CA HIS A 13 -8.30 1.21 -8.28
C HIS A 13 -7.26 0.11 -8.04
N HIS A 14 -7.69 -1.11 -7.70
CA HIS A 14 -6.79 -2.25 -7.53
C HIS A 14 -6.16 -2.72 -8.85
N ALA A 15 -6.89 -2.68 -9.96
CA ALA A 15 -6.39 -3.08 -11.28
C ALA A 15 -5.33 -2.09 -11.77
N TYR A 16 -5.57 -0.79 -11.61
CA TYR A 16 -4.58 0.24 -11.92
C TYR A 16 -3.34 0.15 -11.04
N LEU A 17 -3.50 0.01 -9.73
CA LEU A 17 -2.36 -0.13 -8.82
C LEU A 17 -1.51 -1.35 -9.17
N LEU A 18 -2.15 -2.49 -9.43
CA LEU A 18 -1.44 -3.72 -9.79
C LEU A 18 -0.73 -3.60 -11.14
N ALA A 19 -1.38 -2.99 -12.15
CA ALA A 19 -0.78 -2.78 -13.46
C ALA A 19 0.44 -1.83 -13.39
N VAL A 20 0.32 -0.73 -12.65
CA VAL A 20 1.43 0.22 -12.44
C VAL A 20 2.55 -0.44 -11.65
N ALA A 21 2.24 -1.16 -10.57
CA ALA A 21 3.24 -1.90 -9.80
C ALA A 21 3.98 -2.94 -10.66
N ALA A 22 3.25 -3.73 -11.45
CA ALA A 22 3.84 -4.72 -12.35
C ALA A 22 4.73 -4.06 -13.41
N LEU A 23 4.30 -2.92 -13.99
CA LEU A 23 5.10 -2.15 -14.93
C LEU A 23 6.39 -1.63 -14.29
N LEU A 24 6.31 -1.04 -13.09
CA LEU A 24 7.47 -0.51 -12.37
C LEU A 24 8.46 -1.63 -12.00
N ILE A 25 7.96 -2.79 -11.59
CA ILE A 25 8.78 -3.98 -11.31
C ILE A 25 9.42 -4.49 -12.61
N ALA A 26 8.67 -4.57 -13.72
CA ALA A 26 9.20 -5.03 -15.01
C ALA A 26 10.30 -4.10 -15.57
N LEU A 27 10.23 -2.80 -15.27
CA LEU A 27 11.24 -1.81 -15.63
C LEU A 27 12.41 -1.74 -14.62
N THR A 28 12.35 -2.50 -13.52
CA THR A 28 13.44 -2.58 -12.56
C THR A 28 14.51 -3.54 -13.12
N PRO A 29 15.79 -3.14 -13.19
CA PRO A 29 16.86 -4.02 -13.65
C PRO A 29 17.13 -5.12 -12.62
N CYS A 30 16.41 -6.22 -12.75
CA CYS A 30 16.48 -7.42 -11.89
C CYS A 30 17.39 -8.52 -12.49
N ASP A 31 17.83 -8.33 -13.73
CA ASP A 31 18.59 -9.28 -14.56
C ASP A 31 19.89 -9.76 -13.89
N ARG A 32 20.58 -8.85 -13.17
CA ARG A 32 21.86 -9.16 -12.51
C ARG A 32 21.71 -9.91 -11.20
N SER A 33 20.56 -9.85 -10.54
CA SER A 33 20.33 -10.50 -9.24
C SER A 33 19.92 -11.97 -9.39
N TYR A 34 19.23 -12.33 -10.48
CA TYR A 34 18.76 -13.70 -10.74
C TYR A 34 19.57 -14.44 -11.83
N SER A 35 20.79 -13.99 -12.13
CA SER A 35 21.62 -14.63 -13.15
C SER A 35 22.29 -15.91 -12.65
N LEU A 36 22.53 -16.87 -13.55
CA LEU A 36 23.34 -18.06 -13.27
C LEU A 36 24.77 -17.67 -12.83
N ASP A 37 25.32 -16.60 -13.40
CA ASP A 37 26.62 -16.07 -13.02
C ASP A 37 26.66 -15.65 -11.55
N ARG A 38 25.57 -15.04 -11.06
CA ARG A 38 25.41 -14.66 -9.66
C ARG A 38 25.36 -15.89 -8.77
N TYR A 39 24.53 -16.88 -9.13
CA TYR A 39 24.44 -18.14 -8.39
C TYR A 39 25.81 -18.81 -8.23
N LEU A 40 26.56 -18.95 -9.33
CA LEU A 40 27.90 -19.52 -9.31
C LEU A 40 28.89 -18.70 -8.48
N ALA A 41 28.83 -17.37 -8.53
CA ALA A 41 29.69 -16.49 -7.76
C ALA A 41 29.45 -16.60 -6.24
N VAL A 42 28.18 -16.70 -5.82
CA VAL A 42 27.81 -16.91 -4.41
C VAL A 42 28.24 -18.29 -3.93
N THR A 43 27.94 -19.36 -4.68
CA THR A 43 28.36 -20.72 -4.32
C THR A 43 29.88 -20.85 -4.23
N ARG A 44 30.63 -20.15 -5.09
CA ARG A 44 32.10 -20.12 -5.01
C ARG A 44 32.59 -19.37 -3.77
N ALA A 45 31.97 -18.24 -3.43
CA ALA A 45 32.32 -17.48 -2.23
C ALA A 45 32.07 -18.29 -0.94
N GLU A 46 30.92 -18.98 -0.85
CA GLU A 46 30.58 -19.88 0.25
C GLU A 46 31.62 -21.01 0.40
N ARG A 47 32.00 -21.67 -0.71
CA ARG A 47 33.01 -22.74 -0.69
C ARG A 47 34.40 -22.25 -0.26
N MET A 48 34.73 -20.99 -0.51
CA MET A 48 36.00 -20.39 -0.12
C MET A 48 35.94 -19.73 1.27
N GLY A 49 34.79 -19.75 1.96
CA GLY A 49 34.62 -19.12 3.27
C GLY A 49 34.74 -17.59 3.23
N VAL A 50 34.54 -16.98 2.07
CA VAL A 50 34.61 -15.52 1.88
C VAL A 50 33.21 -14.94 1.76
N PRO A 51 32.98 -13.67 2.16
CA PRO A 51 31.68 -13.04 2.02
C PRO A 51 31.24 -12.98 0.55
N PRO A 52 29.94 -13.16 0.26
CA PRO A 52 29.42 -13.09 -1.09
C PRO A 52 29.66 -11.69 -1.69
N PRO A 53 29.85 -11.58 -3.02
CA PRO A 53 30.08 -10.28 -3.66
C PRO A 53 28.89 -9.34 -3.39
N ALA A 54 29.16 -8.07 -3.12
CA ALA A 54 28.10 -7.10 -2.81
C ALA A 54 27.11 -6.93 -3.97
N GLU A 55 25.82 -6.95 -3.67
CA GLU A 55 24.76 -6.66 -4.63
C GLU A 55 24.58 -5.14 -4.75
N ARG A 56 24.81 -4.62 -5.96
CA ARG A 56 24.56 -3.22 -6.28
C ARG A 56 23.68 -3.17 -7.52
N GLY A 57 22.40 -2.88 -7.31
CA GLY A 57 21.41 -2.68 -8.36
C GLY A 57 20.95 -1.22 -8.42
N ASN A 58 20.44 -0.78 -9.57
CA ASN A 58 19.78 0.51 -9.66
C ASN A 58 18.38 0.40 -9.05
N LEU A 59 18.18 1.02 -7.89
CA LEU A 59 16.93 0.97 -7.12
C LEU A 59 15.88 2.00 -7.58
N TRP A 60 16.05 2.60 -8.76
CA TRP A 60 15.11 3.57 -9.31
C TRP A 60 13.66 3.04 -9.36
N GLY A 61 13.45 1.78 -9.74
CA GLY A 61 12.12 1.17 -9.77
C GLY A 61 11.46 1.12 -8.38
N LEU A 62 12.21 0.76 -7.33
CA LEU A 62 11.72 0.82 -5.95
C LEU A 62 11.40 2.24 -5.52
N ARG A 63 12.22 3.23 -5.92
CA ARG A 63 11.94 4.65 -5.63
C ARG A 63 10.67 5.14 -6.32
N LEU A 64 10.39 4.70 -7.56
CA LEU A 64 9.14 4.99 -8.23
C LEU A 64 7.94 4.36 -7.53
N ILE A 65 8.07 3.13 -7.01
CA ILE A 65 7.03 2.50 -6.18
C ILE A 65 6.77 3.31 -4.92
N VAL A 66 7.82 3.79 -4.25
CA VAL A 66 7.70 4.67 -3.07
C VAL A 66 6.95 5.96 -3.42
N VAL A 67 7.28 6.61 -4.54
CA VAL A 67 6.57 7.81 -5.01
C VAL A 67 5.10 7.49 -5.33
N GLN A 68 4.84 6.40 -6.04
CA GLN A 68 3.48 5.95 -6.37
C GLN A 68 2.63 5.75 -5.11
N LEU A 69 3.17 5.07 -4.10
CA LEU A 69 2.49 4.88 -2.82
C LEU A 69 2.23 6.21 -2.10
N SER A 70 3.21 7.12 -2.11
CA SER A 70 3.08 8.44 -1.48
C SER A 70 1.96 9.26 -2.12
N VAL A 71 1.90 9.26 -3.46
CA VAL A 71 0.84 9.91 -4.23
C VAL A 71 -0.51 9.29 -3.93
N LEU A 72 -0.60 7.96 -3.87
CA LEU A 72 -1.84 7.26 -3.56
C LEU A 72 -2.35 7.64 -2.17
N TYR A 73 -1.50 7.58 -1.15
CA TYR A 73 -1.87 7.98 0.21
C TYR A 73 -2.29 9.44 0.29
N PHE A 74 -1.59 10.33 -0.40
CA PHE A 74 -1.91 11.76 -0.41
C PHE A 74 -3.31 12.01 -0.99
N PHE A 75 -3.60 11.49 -2.18
CA PHE A 75 -4.91 11.70 -2.81
C PHE A 75 -6.02 10.96 -2.07
N ALA A 76 -5.74 9.80 -1.46
CA ALA A 76 -6.70 9.10 -0.61
C ALA A 76 -7.06 9.91 0.65
N ALA A 77 -6.09 10.57 1.28
CA ALA A 77 -6.31 11.44 2.43
C ALA A 77 -7.03 12.74 2.02
N PHE A 78 -6.64 13.32 0.89
CA PHE A 78 -7.23 14.53 0.35
C PHE A 78 -8.71 14.36 0.01
N ASP A 79 -9.06 13.26 -0.67
CA ASP A 79 -10.46 12.94 -0.98
C ASP A 79 -11.31 12.82 0.30
N LYS A 80 -10.73 12.26 1.38
CA LYS A 80 -11.36 12.13 2.70
C LYS A 80 -11.32 13.39 3.57
N SER A 81 -10.65 14.45 3.12
CA SER A 81 -10.54 15.72 3.86
C SER A 81 -11.75 16.64 3.63
N ASN A 82 -12.94 16.06 3.73
CA ASN A 82 -14.21 16.76 3.60
C ASN A 82 -15.10 16.48 4.82
N TYR A 83 -16.09 17.35 5.05
CA TYR A 83 -16.97 17.23 6.22
C TYR A 83 -17.74 15.91 6.27
N ALA A 84 -18.18 15.38 5.13
CA ALA A 84 -18.97 14.14 5.07
C ALA A 84 -18.16 12.92 5.55
N PHE A 85 -16.84 12.91 5.34
CA PHE A 85 -15.97 11.87 5.86
C PHE A 85 -15.52 12.18 7.30
N LEU A 86 -15.01 13.38 7.57
CA LEU A 86 -14.45 13.76 8.87
C LEU A 86 -15.47 13.74 10.01
N SER A 87 -16.76 13.95 9.71
CA SER A 87 -17.85 13.83 10.69
C SER A 87 -18.15 12.39 11.13
N GLY A 88 -17.48 11.37 10.58
CA GLY A 88 -17.79 9.97 10.89
C GLY A 88 -18.92 9.37 10.05
N ALA A 89 -19.78 10.21 9.47
CA ALA A 89 -20.99 9.75 8.77
C ALA A 89 -20.70 8.72 7.67
N ARG A 90 -19.59 8.88 6.92
CA ARG A 90 -19.24 7.91 5.88
C ARG A 90 -18.82 6.55 6.44
N LEU A 91 -18.06 6.52 7.54
CA LEU A 91 -17.71 5.26 8.20
C LEU A 91 -18.93 4.59 8.83
N GLU A 92 -19.85 5.37 9.38
CA GLU A 92 -21.13 4.85 9.90
C GLU A 92 -21.95 4.18 8.81
N GLN A 93 -22.11 4.84 7.65
CA GLN A 93 -22.80 4.27 6.50
C GLN A 93 -22.17 2.95 6.04
N ILE A 94 -20.83 2.90 5.99
CA ILE A 94 -20.10 1.68 5.63
C ILE A 94 -20.35 0.58 6.67
N PHE A 95 -20.28 0.91 7.95
CA PHE A 95 -20.51 -0.07 9.03
C PHE A 95 -21.93 -0.62 9.00
N LEU A 96 -22.93 0.25 8.88
CA LEU A 96 -24.34 -0.15 8.73
C LEU A 96 -24.53 -1.05 7.52
N TRP A 97 -23.97 -0.67 6.36
CA TRP A 97 -24.09 -1.42 5.12
C TRP A 97 -23.54 -2.84 5.23
N PHE A 98 -22.38 -3.03 5.86
CA PHE A 98 -21.70 -4.33 5.91
C PHE A 98 -22.03 -5.18 7.15
N TYR A 99 -22.44 -4.58 8.28
CA TYR A 99 -22.49 -5.29 9.57
C TYR A 99 -23.80 -5.18 10.35
N ALA A 100 -24.46 -4.01 10.34
CA ALA A 100 -25.57 -3.74 11.27
C ALA A 100 -26.92 -3.50 10.60
N GLY A 101 -26.97 -3.38 9.27
CA GLY A 101 -28.21 -3.09 8.54
C GLY A 101 -28.80 -1.73 8.93
N SER A 102 -30.08 -1.71 9.30
CA SER A 102 -30.81 -0.49 9.70
C SER A 102 -30.66 -0.12 11.18
N ASP A 103 -30.10 -1.00 12.01
CA ASP A 103 -30.07 -0.80 13.46
C ASP A 103 -28.85 0.02 13.86
N TYR A 104 -29.08 1.28 14.23
CA TYR A 104 -28.02 2.21 14.59
C TYR A 104 -27.62 2.07 16.07
N PRO A 105 -26.39 1.63 16.39
CA PRO A 105 -25.95 1.52 17.78
C PRO A 105 -25.74 2.89 18.42
N SER A 106 -26.31 3.11 19.60
CA SER A 106 -26.17 4.37 20.34
C SER A 106 -24.71 4.62 20.74
N GLY A 107 -24.24 5.86 20.57
CA GLY A 107 -22.86 6.25 20.89
C GLY A 107 -21.82 5.88 19.83
N PHE A 108 -22.20 5.35 18.66
CA PHE A 108 -21.24 5.03 17.61
C PHE A 108 -20.68 6.28 16.90
N ALA A 109 -21.44 7.38 16.87
CA ALA A 109 -21.10 8.56 16.07
C ALA A 109 -19.77 9.23 16.46
N TRP A 110 -19.52 9.39 17.75
CA TRP A 110 -18.29 10.04 18.22
C TRP A 110 -17.06 9.13 17.97
N LEU A 111 -17.22 7.82 18.09
CA LEU A 111 -16.17 6.85 17.73
C LEU A 111 -15.87 6.91 16.23
N ALA A 112 -16.90 6.91 15.38
CA ALA A 112 -16.73 7.00 13.94
C ALA A 112 -16.04 8.31 13.52
N THR A 113 -16.34 9.42 14.20
CA THR A 113 -15.66 10.70 14.01
C THR A 113 -14.16 10.60 14.33
N ILE A 114 -13.82 10.07 15.52
CA ILE A 114 -12.42 9.90 15.93
C ILE A 114 -11.67 9.00 14.95
N VAL A 115 -12.27 7.87 14.57
CA VAL A 115 -11.66 6.94 13.61
C VAL A 115 -11.48 7.61 12.25
N SER A 116 -12.45 8.39 11.78
CA SER A 116 -12.35 9.10 10.49
C SER A 116 -11.20 10.10 10.47
N VAL A 117 -11.07 10.90 11.54
CA VAL A 117 -9.94 11.83 11.69
C VAL A 117 -8.62 11.06 11.77
N ALA A 118 -8.58 9.96 12.55
CA ALA A 118 -7.39 9.13 12.68
C ALA A 118 -6.96 8.50 11.34
N VAL A 119 -7.92 8.05 10.50
CA VAL A 119 -7.63 7.55 9.14
C VAL A 119 -6.98 8.64 8.29
N VAL A 120 -7.55 9.85 8.25
CA VAL A 120 -7.00 10.94 7.43
C VAL A 120 -5.62 11.37 7.91
N VAL A 121 -5.43 11.53 9.22
CA VAL A 121 -4.13 11.86 9.82
C VAL A 121 -3.11 10.78 9.52
N LEU A 122 -3.49 9.50 9.63
CA LEU A 122 -2.63 8.39 9.30
C LEU A 122 -2.26 8.42 7.82
N GLU A 123 -3.22 8.53 6.90
CA GLU A 123 -2.94 8.53 5.46
C GLU A 123 -2.03 9.69 5.04
N TYR A 124 -2.22 10.91 5.56
CA TYR A 124 -1.26 12.00 5.36
C TYR A 124 0.11 11.71 5.98
N GLY A 125 0.13 11.13 7.18
CA GLY A 125 1.35 10.67 7.83
C GLY A 125 2.11 9.63 7.00
N LEU A 126 1.41 8.70 6.35
CA LEU A 126 1.99 7.71 5.45
C LEU A 126 2.48 8.39 4.16
N ALA A 127 1.70 9.28 3.54
CA ALA A 127 2.07 9.99 2.32
C ALA A 127 3.38 10.76 2.44
N PHE A 128 3.54 11.52 3.52
CA PHE A 128 4.71 12.37 3.72
C PHE A 128 5.80 11.71 4.56
N GLY A 129 5.46 10.82 5.47
CA GLY A 129 6.40 10.28 6.45
C GLY A 129 7.06 8.95 6.06
N LEU A 130 6.41 8.07 5.28
CA LEU A 130 7.04 6.79 4.89
C LEU A 130 8.28 6.93 4.00
N PRO A 131 8.34 7.91 3.07
CA PRO A 131 9.52 8.10 2.22
C PRO A 131 10.80 8.37 3.03
N PHE A 132 10.72 9.06 4.16
CA PHE A 132 11.88 9.43 4.96
C PHE A 132 12.27 8.36 5.98
N ARG A 133 13.55 7.96 5.97
CA ARG A 133 14.08 6.88 6.83
C ARG A 133 13.86 7.11 8.32
N ALA A 134 13.93 8.36 8.78
CA ALA A 134 13.77 8.70 10.20
C ALA A 134 12.36 8.40 10.73
N THR A 135 11.33 8.69 9.93
CA THR A 135 9.92 8.54 10.27
C THR A 135 9.35 7.18 9.87
N ARG A 136 9.90 6.56 8.82
CA ARG A 136 9.48 5.25 8.28
C ARG A 136 9.26 4.18 9.34
N ARG A 137 10.21 4.00 10.26
CA ARG A 137 10.13 2.97 11.33
C ARG A 137 8.88 3.06 12.21
N TYR A 138 8.35 4.27 12.37
CA TYR A 138 7.16 4.52 13.19
C TYR A 138 5.87 4.36 12.40
N LEU A 139 5.93 4.40 11.08
CA LEU A 139 4.77 4.45 10.20
C LEU A 139 4.51 3.12 9.46
N VAL A 140 5.53 2.27 9.33
CA VAL A 140 5.38 0.94 8.71
C VAL A 140 4.34 0.11 9.46
N LEU A 141 4.47 -0.02 10.78
CA LEU A 141 3.54 -0.85 11.57
C LEU A 141 2.10 -0.30 11.54
N PRO A 142 1.84 1.00 11.79
CA PRO A 142 0.51 1.57 11.63
C PRO A 142 -0.06 1.42 10.22
N GLY A 143 0.76 1.61 9.17
CA GLY A 143 0.32 1.46 7.79
C GLY A 143 -0.05 0.02 7.43
N LEU A 144 0.73 -0.96 7.87
CA LEU A 144 0.40 -2.39 7.69
C LEU A 144 -0.84 -2.79 8.49
N ALA A 145 -0.97 -2.32 9.73
CA ALA A 145 -2.15 -2.57 10.55
C ALA A 145 -3.41 -1.99 9.91
N PHE A 146 -3.34 -0.77 9.36
CA PHE A 146 -4.43 -0.14 8.63
C PHE A 146 -4.90 -0.99 7.44
N HIS A 147 -3.96 -1.48 6.62
CA HIS A 147 -4.30 -2.37 5.50
C HIS A 147 -4.86 -3.71 5.94
N ALA A 148 -4.35 -4.28 7.04
CA ALA A 148 -4.86 -5.52 7.61
C ALA A 148 -6.30 -5.35 8.11
N ILE A 149 -6.60 -4.24 8.80
CA ILE A 149 -7.96 -3.91 9.24
C ILE A 149 -8.87 -3.80 8.01
N ILE A 150 -8.51 -2.98 7.02
CA ILE A 150 -9.30 -2.83 5.79
C ILE A 150 -9.51 -4.17 5.08
N TYR A 151 -8.48 -5.02 5.00
CA TYR A 151 -8.57 -6.33 4.36
C TYR A 151 -9.62 -7.24 5.02
N VAL A 152 -9.73 -7.18 6.34
CA VAL A 152 -10.69 -8.00 7.10
C VAL A 152 -12.07 -7.35 7.12
N THR A 153 -12.13 -6.01 7.17
CA THR A 153 -13.40 -5.29 7.39
C THR A 153 -14.11 -4.85 6.12
N LEU A 154 -13.41 -4.80 4.98
CA LEU A 154 -13.97 -4.30 3.73
C LEU A 154 -13.61 -5.27 2.59
N PRO A 155 -14.50 -5.48 1.60
CA PRO A 155 -14.27 -6.40 0.49
C PRO A 155 -13.31 -5.81 -0.58
N VAL A 156 -12.17 -5.26 -0.14
CA VAL A 156 -11.11 -4.65 -0.98
C VAL A 156 -9.79 -5.41 -0.83
N TYR A 157 -9.86 -6.74 -0.88
CA TYR A 157 -8.77 -7.66 -0.57
C TYR A 157 -7.49 -7.40 -1.40
N THR A 158 -7.62 -7.41 -2.73
CA THR A 158 -6.49 -7.30 -3.65
C THR A 158 -5.78 -5.96 -3.53
N PHE A 159 -6.52 -4.89 -3.25
CA PHE A 159 -5.94 -3.57 -3.05
C PHE A 159 -5.07 -3.55 -1.78
N SER A 160 -5.62 -3.95 -0.64
CA SER A 160 -4.90 -3.94 0.65
C SER A 160 -3.69 -4.86 0.64
N ALA A 161 -3.81 -6.06 0.05
CA ALA A 161 -2.68 -6.98 -0.11
C ALA A 161 -1.57 -6.37 -0.98
N THR A 162 -1.95 -5.74 -2.10
CA THR A 162 -0.97 -5.08 -3.00
C THR A 162 -0.27 -3.94 -2.28
N MET A 163 -1.01 -3.06 -1.59
CA MET A 163 -0.43 -1.96 -0.82
C MET A 163 0.54 -2.44 0.26
N ALA A 164 0.18 -3.49 1.00
CA ALA A 164 1.04 -4.08 2.03
C ALA A 164 2.32 -4.70 1.43
N LEU A 165 2.23 -5.38 0.28
CA LEU A 165 3.40 -5.95 -0.39
C LEU A 165 4.35 -4.87 -0.92
N LEU A 166 3.82 -3.76 -1.44
CA LEU A 166 4.64 -2.65 -1.93
C LEU A 166 5.42 -1.95 -0.81
N TYR A 167 5.13 -2.22 0.47
CA TYR A 167 5.96 -1.71 1.58
C TYR A 167 7.39 -2.24 1.56
N LEU A 168 7.63 -3.39 0.90
CA LEU A 168 8.98 -3.93 0.72
C LEU A 168 9.92 -2.92 0.03
N ALA A 169 9.39 -2.08 -0.87
CA ALA A 169 10.18 -1.05 -1.53
C ALA A 169 10.80 -0.03 -0.56
N TYR A 170 10.25 0.13 0.66
CA TYR A 170 10.80 1.01 1.67
C TYR A 170 11.92 0.39 2.50
N PHE A 171 12.30 -0.87 2.35
CA PHE A 171 13.43 -1.41 3.11
C PHE A 171 14.77 -1.25 2.38
N ASP A 172 14.72 -1.17 1.04
CA ASP A 172 15.92 -1.04 0.20
C ASP A 172 16.08 0.34 -0.47
N ALA A 173 15.03 1.17 -0.52
CA ALA A 173 15.08 2.51 -1.15
C ALA A 173 15.94 3.57 -0.43
#